data_AF-A0A9D7EEL1-F1
#
_entry.id   AF-A0A9D7EEL1-F1
#
_cell.length_a   1.000
_cell.length_b   1.000
_cell.length_c   1.000
_cell.angle_alpha   90.00
_cell.angle_beta   90.00
_cell.angle_gamma   90.00
#
_symmetry.space_group_name_H-M   'P 1'
#
loop_
_entity.id
_entity.type
_entity.pdbx_description
1 polymer ?
#
loop_
_entity_poly.entity_id
_entity_poly.type
_entity_poly.pdbx_seq_one_letter_code
_entity_poly.pdbx_strand_id
1 'polypeptide(L)'
;MFIVQTPKKTIAELKESIIYKPYGLRVLGKQNMSTGEVDRNSVQFVELIDHQARFDKAYFDQLRKKASPWIKGIDPDAWLNEIRGADA
;
A
#
# COMPACT_ATOMS: atom_id res chain seq x y z
N MET A 1 -12.00 13.77 9.57
CA MET A 1 -11.31 12.89 10.54
C MET A 1 -11.61 11.45 10.19
N PHE A 2 -10.59 10.59 10.10
CA PHE A 2 -10.71 9.16 9.75
C PHE A 2 -10.19 8.37 10.95
N ILE A 3 -10.98 7.45 11.50
CA ILE A 3 -10.63 6.68 12.70
C ILE A 3 -10.42 5.22 12.27
N VAL A 4 -9.28 4.65 12.63
CA VAL A 4 -8.93 3.27 12.31
C VAL A 4 -8.65 2.54 13.61
N GLN A 5 -9.36 1.43 13.81
CA GLN A 5 -9.17 0.59 14.99
C GLN A 5 -7.96 -0.32 14.77
N THR A 6 -7.05 -0.37 15.74
CA THR A 6 -5.84 -1.20 15.68
C THR A 6 -5.75 -2.12 16.89
N PRO A 7 -5.16 -3.31 16.77
CA PRO A 7 -4.81 -4.11 17.94
C PRO A 7 -3.88 -3.34 18.90
N LYS A 8 -4.11 -3.45 20.21
CA LYS A 8 -3.26 -2.79 21.22
C LYS A 8 -1.77 -3.18 21.11
N LYS A 9 -1.52 -4.45 20.78
CA LYS A 9 -0.16 -5.00 20.60
C LYS A 9 0.66 -4.25 19.55
N THR A 10 0.00 -3.75 18.50
CA THR A 10 0.65 -3.03 17.40
C THR A 10 1.38 -1.79 17.90
N ILE A 11 0.82 -1.08 18.89
CA ILE A 11 1.46 0.09 19.48
C ILE A 11 2.48 -0.32 20.55
N ALA A 12 2.17 -1.36 21.32
CA ALA A 12 3.03 -1.85 22.40
C ALA A 12 4.37 -2.45 21.92
N GLU A 13 4.40 -3.00 20.71
CA GLU A 13 5.58 -3.63 20.11
C GLU A 13 6.52 -2.61 19.43
N LEU A 14 6.13 -1.33 19.37
CA LEU A 14 6.97 -0.29 18.78
C LEU A 14 8.17 -0.01 19.69
N LYS A 15 9.37 -0.16 19.12
CA LYS A 15 10.63 0.09 19.84
C LYS A 15 10.88 1.57 20.13
N GLU A 16 10.26 2.45 19.34
CA GLU A 16 10.38 3.90 19.44
C GLU A 16 9.05 4.52 19.83
N SER A 17 9.11 5.69 20.46
CA SER A 17 7.90 6.47 20.79
C SER A 17 7.17 6.85 19.51
N ILE A 18 5.86 6.59 19.47
CA ILE A 18 5.01 6.99 18.34
C ILE A 18 4.79 8.51 18.27
N ILE A 19 5.10 9.20 19.36
CA ILE A 19 4.76 10.61 19.52
C ILE A 19 5.78 11.42 18.71
N TYR A 20 5.28 12.31 17.86
CA TYR A 20 6.05 13.24 17.03
C TYR A 20 6.84 12.63 15.86
N LYS A 21 6.68 11.33 15.57
CA LYS A 21 7.23 10.70 14.35
C LYS A 21 6.10 10.43 13.35
N PRO A 22 6.23 10.83 12.08
CA PRO A 22 5.24 10.46 11.07
C PRO A 22 5.30 8.95 10.82
N TYR A 23 4.15 8.31 10.76
CA TYR A 23 4.02 6.91 10.37
C TYR A 23 3.04 6.79 9.21
N GLY A 24 3.31 5.86 8.31
CA GLY A 24 2.34 5.41 7.34
C GLY A 24 1.33 4.46 7.99
N LEU A 25 0.08 4.53 7.54
CA LEU A 25 -0.98 3.62 7.97
C LEU A 25 -1.49 2.85 6.75
N ARG A 26 -1.36 1.52 6.76
CA ARG A 26 -1.95 0.67 5.72
C ARG A 26 -3.27 0.10 6.20
N VAL A 27 -4.31 0.29 5.39
CA VAL A 27 -5.67 -0.19 5.64
C VAL A 27 -6.24 -0.90 4.41
N LEU A 28 -7.19 -1.79 4.64
CA LEU A 28 -8.09 -2.32 3.62
C LEU A 28 -9.44 -1.63 3.76
N GLY A 29 -10.12 -1.32 2.66
CA GLY A 29 -11.45 -0.72 2.68
C GLY A 29 -12.10 -0.78 1.30
N LYS A 30 -13.42 -0.70 1.29
CA LYS A 30 -14.23 -0.59 0.07
C LYS A 30 -14.26 0.86 -0.39
N GLN A 31 -14.08 1.07 -1.69
CA GLN A 31 -14.15 2.37 -2.32
C GLN A 31 -15.20 2.33 -3.43
N ASN A 32 -16.01 3.39 -3.52
CA ASN A 32 -16.87 3.61 -4.67
C ASN A 32 -16.00 3.96 -5.88
N MET A 33 -16.08 3.15 -6.93
CA MET A 33 -15.26 3.30 -8.14
C MET A 33 -15.55 4.60 -8.91
N SER A 34 -16.77 5.12 -8.83
CA SER A 34 -17.20 6.30 -9.59
C SER A 34 -16.92 7.60 -8.86
N THR A 35 -17.06 7.63 -7.53
CA THR A 35 -16.90 8.84 -6.71
C THR A 35 -15.57 8.91 -5.98
N GLY A 36 -14.87 7.78 -5.86
CA GLY A 36 -13.65 7.66 -5.06
C GLY A 36 -13.90 7.67 -3.55
N GLU A 37 -15.17 7.74 -3.10
CA GLU A 37 -15.49 7.75 -1.68
C GLU A 37 -15.22 6.39 -1.03
N VAL A 38 -14.59 6.41 0.15
CA VAL A 38 -14.29 5.20 0.93
C VAL A 38 -15.41 4.94 1.93
N ASP A 39 -15.93 3.71 1.95
CA ASP A 39 -16.83 3.24 3.00
C ASP A 39 -16.04 3.12 4.31
N ARG A 40 -16.24 4.10 5.20
CA ARG A 40 -15.54 4.19 6.49
C ARG A 40 -15.76 2.98 7.40
N ASN A 41 -16.90 2.29 7.25
CA ASN A 41 -17.22 1.12 8.08
C ASN A 41 -16.51 -0.15 7.60
N SER A 42 -16.00 -0.15 6.37
CA SER A 42 -15.26 -1.27 5.80
C SER A 42 -13.76 -1.25 6.13
N VAL A 43 -13.29 -0.20 6.81
CA VAL A 43 -11.87 0.06 7.00
C VAL A 43 -11.29 -0.89 8.03
N GLN A 44 -10.30 -1.66 7.62
CA GLN A 44 -9.58 -2.62 8.46
C GLN A 44 -8.10 -2.27 8.51
N PHE A 45 -7.56 -2.17 9.71
CA PHE A 45 -6.13 -1.99 9.93
C PHE A 45 -5.34 -3.19 9.40
N VAL A 46 -4.23 -2.92 8.71
CA VAL A 46 -3.28 -3.96 8.26
C VAL A 46 -1.97 -3.83 9.00
N GLU A 47 -1.30 -2.68 8.86
CA GLU A 47 0.00 -2.45 9.50
C GLU A 47 0.31 -0.96 9.64
N LEU A 48 1.27 -0.71 10.52
CA LEU A 48 1.88 0.59 10.74
C LEU A 48 3.24 0.57 10.02
N ILE A 49 3.45 1.53 9.13
CA ILE A 49 4.66 1.59 8.28
C ILE A 49 5.57 2.67 8.85
N ASP A 50 6.80 2.31 9.19
CA ASP A 50 7.79 3.32 9.56
C ASP A 50 8.11 4.20 8.35
N HIS A 51 7.86 5.50 8.47
CA HIS A 51 8.09 6.43 7.38
C HIS A 51 9.58 6.74 7.27
N GLN A 52 10.28 6.05 6.36
CA GLN A 52 11.65 6.37 6.01
C GLN A 52 11.67 7.37 4.84
N ALA A 53 11.95 8.64 5.13
CA ALA A 53 12.05 9.70 4.13
C ALA A 53 13.23 9.55 3.17
N ARG A 54 14.14 8.59 3.41
CA ARG A 54 15.33 8.36 2.58
C ARG A 54 15.02 7.32 1.52
N PHE A 55 15.33 7.66 0.27
CA PHE A 55 15.27 6.73 -0.84
C PHE A 55 16.23 5.55 -0.60
N ASP A 56 15.67 4.34 -0.52
CA ASP A 56 16.43 3.10 -0.41
C ASP A 56 16.32 2.29 -1.72
N LYS A 57 17.31 2.45 -2.59
CA LYS A 57 17.36 1.74 -3.87
C LYS A 57 17.36 0.22 -3.70
N ALA A 58 18.07 -0.29 -2.69
CA ALA A 58 18.22 -1.74 -2.48
C ALA A 58 16.88 -2.36 -2.08
N TYR A 59 16.14 -1.69 -1.20
CA TYR A 59 14.78 -2.09 -0.82
C TYR A 59 13.84 -2.13 -2.03
N PHE A 60 13.83 -1.10 -2.88
CA PHE A 60 12.98 -1.08 -4.07
C PHE A 60 13.34 -2.15 -5.10
N ASP A 61 14.63 -2.40 -5.32
CA ASP A 61 15.09 -3.46 -6.22
C ASP A 61 14.64 -4.85 -5.69
N GLN A 62 14.65 -5.06 -4.37
CA GLN A 62 14.11 -6.27 -3.75
C GLN A 62 12.61 -6.42 -3.97
N LEU A 63 11.82 -5.34 -3.78
CA LEU A 63 10.38 -5.38 -4.02
C LEU A 63 10.06 -5.68 -5.49
N ARG A 64 10.78 -5.05 -6.43
CA ARG A 64 10.61 -5.32 -7.86
C ARG A 64 10.89 -6.78 -8.19
N LYS A 65 11.96 -7.36 -7.63
CA LYS A 65 12.29 -8.78 -7.82
C LYS A 65 11.22 -9.72 -7.25
N LYS A 66 10.57 -9.35 -6.13
CA LYS A 66 9.44 -10.12 -5.57
C LYS A 66 8.19 -10.02 -6.44
N ALA A 67 7.95 -8.86 -7.05
CA ALA A 67 6.76 -8.61 -7.86
C ALA A 67 6.92 -9.04 -9.33
N SER A 68 8.13 -9.18 -9.88
CA SER A 68 8.35 -9.53 -11.28
C SER A 68 8.07 -10.97 -11.73
N PRO A 69 7.89 -12.01 -10.88
CA PRO A 69 7.72 -13.38 -11.38
C PRO A 69 6.49 -13.57 -12.30
N TRP A 70 5.39 -12.89 -12.05
CA TRP A 70 4.15 -13.05 -12.83
C TRP A 70 4.25 -12.47 -14.25
N ILE A 71 5.13 -11.48 -14.46
CA ILE A 71 5.31 -10.84 -15.77
C ILE A 71 6.35 -11.57 -16.63
N LYS A 72 6.99 -12.61 -16.08
CA LYS A 72 8.04 -13.35 -16.78
C LYS A 72 7.42 -14.12 -17.96
N GLY A 73 7.64 -13.61 -19.18
CA GLY A 73 7.12 -14.20 -20.41
C GLY A 73 5.95 -13.43 -21.04
N ILE A 74 5.56 -12.29 -20.47
CA ILE A 74 4.58 -11.36 -21.03
C ILE A 74 5.34 -10.13 -21.51
N ASP A 75 4.98 -9.57 -22.66
CA ASP A 75 5.41 -8.24 -23.08
C ASP A 75 4.68 -7.20 -22.21
N PRO A 76 5.38 -6.51 -21.29
CA PRO A 76 4.75 -5.58 -20.36
C PRO A 76 4.04 -4.43 -21.08
N ASP A 77 4.58 -3.96 -22.20
CA ASP A 77 4.03 -2.82 -22.92
C ASP A 77 2.77 -3.24 -23.67
N ALA A 78 2.75 -4.43 -24.29
CA ALA A 78 1.55 -4.98 -24.92
C ALA A 78 0.41 -5.19 -23.90
N TRP A 79 0.71 -5.83 -22.76
CA TRP A 79 -0.27 -6.07 -21.68
C TRP A 79 -0.83 -4.76 -21.10
N LEU A 80 0.02 -3.76 -20.93
CA LEU A 80 -0.39 -2.45 -20.43
C LEU A 80 -1.33 -1.73 -21.42
N ASN A 81 -1.08 -1.86 -22.72
CA ASN A 81 -1.93 -1.29 -23.77
C ASN A 81 -3.31 -1.96 -23.82
N GLU A 82 -3.36 -3.29 -23.67
CA GLU A 82 -4.61 -4.05 -23.55
C GLU A 82 -5.46 -3.57 -22.37
N ILE A 83 -4.85 -3.41 -21.19
CA ILE A 83 -5.57 -2.95 -19.98
C ILE A 83 -6.03 -1.50 -20.09
N ARG A 84 -5.25 -0.64 -20.75
CA ARG A 84 -5.61 0.76 -20.97
C ARG A 84 -6.70 0.94 -22.03
N GLY A 85 -7.06 -0.13 -22.75
CA GLY A 85 -8.08 -0.10 -23.79
C GLY A 85 -7.64 0.69 -25.02
N ALA A 86 -6.35 0.68 -25.36
CA ALA A 86 -5.84 1.37 -26.54
C ALA A 86 -6.25 0.70 -27.88
N ASP A 87 -6.90 -0.46 -27.82
CA ASP A 87 -7.56 -1.11 -28.95
C ASP A 87 -9.08 -0.86 -28.88
N ALA A 88 -9.51 0.36 -29.22
CA ALA A 88 -10.89 0.73 -29.56
C ALA A 88 -10.90 1.89 -30.57
#